data_AF-A0A1J3HD35-F1
#
_entry.id   AF-A0A1J3HD35-F1
#
_cell.length_a   1.000
_cell.length_b   1.000
_cell.length_c   1.000
_cell.angle_alpha   90.00
_cell.angle_beta   90.00
_cell.angle_gamma   90.00
#
_symmetry.space_group_name_H-M   'P 1'
#
loop_
_entity.id
_entity.type
_entity.pdbx_description
1 polymer ?
#
loop_
_entity_poly.entity_id
_entity_poly.type
_entity_poly.pdbx_seq_one_letter_code
_entity_poly.pdbx_strand_id
1 'polypeptide(L)'
;FIFPLVLVMGRENKFCKSWSNMKKHINDTVSKSLLGRFFKLEARKTTFTTELRAATATFLTMAYIITVNATILTDSGATCSFHDCSSVAGSSLPGPNCVLGSNQGYEECLGRVKKDLVVATSLSAMVGSLAMGLLANLPFGLAPGMGANAYIAYNVVGFRGSGSISYHTAMAIVLLEGC
;
A
#
# COMPACT_ATOMS: atom_id res chain seq x y z
N PHE A 1 0.39 3.27 -14.61
CA PHE A 1 0.95 4.64 -14.59
C PHE A 1 2.32 4.76 -13.88
N ILE A 2 3.10 3.69 -13.69
CA ILE A 2 4.50 3.80 -13.22
C ILE A 2 5.39 2.88 -14.06
N PHE A 3 5.80 3.40 -15.21
CA PHE A 3 7.01 3.09 -15.97
C PHE A 3 7.20 4.31 -16.90
N PRO A 4 8.38 4.93 -17.05
CA PRO A 4 9.74 4.49 -16.70
C PRO A 4 10.54 5.59 -15.96
N LEU A 5 10.87 5.39 -14.68
CA LEU A 5 11.85 6.23 -13.96
C LEU A 5 13.17 5.46 -13.72
N VAL A 6 13.67 4.81 -14.78
CA VAL A 6 15.04 4.25 -14.81
C VAL A 6 15.71 4.75 -16.08
N LEU A 7 15.88 6.06 -16.17
CA LEU A 7 16.78 6.69 -17.12
C LEU A 7 17.49 7.83 -16.41
N VAL A 8 18.82 7.85 -16.55
CA VAL A 8 19.80 8.76 -15.95
C VAL A 8 20.37 8.30 -14.59
N MET A 9 21.28 7.34 -14.65
CA MET A 9 22.52 7.42 -13.86
C MET A 9 23.72 7.23 -14.80
N GLY A 10 23.93 8.21 -15.68
CA GLY A 10 25.19 8.39 -16.39
C GLY A 10 26.19 9.11 -15.49
N ARG A 11 27.02 8.35 -14.75
CA ARG A 11 28.27 8.85 -14.15
C ARG A 11 29.24 7.69 -13.93
N GLU A 12 30.10 7.41 -14.90
CA GLU A 12 31.19 6.43 -14.79
C GLU A 12 32.23 6.93 -13.78
N ASN A 13 32.31 6.26 -12.62
CA ASN A 13 33.30 6.53 -11.58
C ASN A 13 33.94 5.20 -11.13
N LYS A 14 35.15 5.23 -10.54
CA LYS A 14 35.85 4.02 -10.02
C LYS A 14 34.96 3.12 -9.14
N PHE A 15 33.99 3.74 -8.48
CA PHE A 15 32.93 3.10 -7.71
C PHE A 15 32.09 2.09 -8.52
N CYS A 16 31.75 2.40 -9.77
CA CYS A 16 30.97 1.54 -10.66
C CYS A 16 31.75 0.26 -11.04
N LYS A 17 33.08 0.35 -11.16
CA LYS A 17 33.97 -0.78 -11.47
C LYS A 17 34.13 -1.73 -10.27
N SER A 18 34.26 -1.16 -9.06
CA SER A 18 34.25 -1.92 -7.79
C SER A 18 32.90 -2.61 -7.56
N TRP A 19 31.80 -1.91 -7.82
CA TRP A 19 30.44 -2.43 -7.67
C TRP A 19 30.12 -3.53 -8.70
N SER A 20 30.64 -3.41 -9.92
CA SER A 20 30.55 -4.44 -10.97
C SER A 20 31.17 -5.77 -10.54
N ASN A 21 32.40 -5.73 -10.00
CA ASN A 21 33.08 -6.93 -9.51
C ASN A 21 32.33 -7.58 -8.34
N MET A 22 31.85 -6.77 -7.39
CA MET A 22 31.06 -7.26 -6.25
C MET A 22 29.72 -7.88 -6.68
N LYS A 23 29.03 -7.28 -7.66
CA LYS A 23 27.79 -7.84 -8.23
C LYS A 23 28.03 -9.22 -8.85
N LYS A 24 29.13 -9.42 -9.57
CA LYS A 24 29.47 -10.71 -10.18
C LYS A 24 29.63 -11.82 -9.13
N HIS A 25 30.38 -11.55 -8.06
CA HIS A 25 30.59 -12.52 -6.99
C HIS A 25 29.30 -12.89 -6.26
N ILE A 26 28.43 -11.91 -5.96
CA ILE A 26 27.14 -12.16 -5.32
C ILE A 26 26.22 -12.96 -6.24
N ASN A 27 26.13 -12.60 -7.52
CA ASN A 27 25.29 -13.31 -8.49
C ASN A 27 25.74 -14.78 -8.67
N ASP A 28 27.04 -15.05 -8.77
CA ASP A 28 27.57 -16.42 -8.90
C ASP A 28 27.35 -17.26 -7.64
N THR A 29 27.50 -16.65 -6.46
CA THR A 29 27.31 -17.35 -5.17
C THR A 29 25.84 -17.68 -4.93
N VAL A 30 24.94 -16.74 -5.24
CA VAL A 30 23.49 -16.93 -5.08
C VAL A 30 22.93 -17.89 -6.13
N SER A 31 23.43 -17.87 -7.37
CA SER A 31 23.02 -18.82 -8.42
C SER A 31 23.28 -20.28 -8.01
N LYS A 32 24.40 -20.54 -7.32
CA LYS A 32 24.77 -21.87 -6.80
C LYS A 32 24.05 -22.26 -5.50
N SER A 33 23.34 -21.33 -4.86
CA SER A 33 22.63 -21.58 -3.60
C SER A 33 21.27 -22.26 -3.82
N LEU A 34 20.69 -22.80 -2.74
CA LEU A 34 19.35 -23.40 -2.76
C LEU A 34 18.26 -22.42 -3.25
N LEU A 35 18.43 -21.12 -3.00
CA LEU A 35 17.54 -20.07 -3.52
C LEU A 35 17.62 -19.95 -5.04
N GLY A 36 18.82 -20.01 -5.64
CA GLY A 36 18.99 -19.97 -7.09
C GLY A 36 18.36 -21.18 -7.79
N ARG A 37 18.44 -22.35 -7.15
CA ARG A 37 17.82 -23.60 -7.60
C ARG A 37 16.29 -23.60 -7.42
N PHE A 38 15.78 -23.04 -6.32
CA PHE A 38 14.34 -22.92 -6.04
C PHE A 38 13.64 -21.94 -6.99
N PHE A 39 14.24 -20.78 -7.27
CA PHE A 39 13.70 -19.78 -8.19
C PHE A 39 14.00 -20.05 -9.68
N LYS A 40 14.79 -21.09 -9.99
CA LYS A 40 15.25 -21.44 -11.35
C LYS A 40 15.84 -20.23 -12.11
N LEU A 41 16.71 -19.46 -11.45
CA LEU A 41 17.30 -18.23 -12.00
C LEU A 41 18.01 -18.46 -13.36
N GLU A 42 18.67 -19.62 -13.49
CA GLU A 42 19.40 -20.02 -14.70
C GLU A 42 18.47 -20.27 -15.89
N ALA A 43 17.26 -20.82 -15.65
CA ALA A 43 16.26 -21.03 -16.71
C ALA A 43 15.62 -19.71 -17.18
N ARG A 44 15.59 -18.68 -16.33
CA ARG A 44 15.00 -17.37 -16.66
C ARG A 44 16.01 -16.36 -17.22
N LYS A 45 17.31 -16.71 -17.28
CA LYS A 45 18.41 -15.82 -17.69
C LYS A 45 18.44 -14.48 -16.90
N THR A 46 17.97 -14.47 -15.65
CA THR A 46 17.97 -13.26 -14.80
C THR A 46 19.01 -13.36 -13.69
N THR A 47 19.53 -12.21 -13.25
CA THR A 47 20.52 -12.16 -12.15
C THR A 47 19.85 -11.71 -10.85
N PHE A 48 20.34 -12.20 -9.71
CA PHE A 48 19.83 -11.82 -8.39
C PHE A 48 19.79 -10.30 -8.21
N THR A 49 20.80 -9.58 -8.68
CA THR A 49 20.85 -8.11 -8.58
C THR A 49 19.79 -7.40 -9.43
N THR A 50 19.41 -7.97 -10.58
CA THR A 50 18.36 -7.42 -11.44
C THR A 50 16.98 -7.66 -10.81
N GLU A 51 16.75 -8.87 -10.31
CA GLU A 51 15.52 -9.23 -9.60
C GLU A 51 15.36 -8.43 -8.31
N LEU A 52 16.42 -8.27 -7.52
CA LEU A 52 16.40 -7.47 -6.30
C LEU A 52 16.05 -6.01 -6.61
N ARG A 53 16.53 -5.45 -7.72
CA ARG A 53 16.19 -4.09 -8.15
C ARG A 53 14.73 -3.98 -8.58
N ALA A 54 14.19 -4.99 -9.26
CA ALA A 54 12.77 -5.04 -9.60
C ALA A 54 11.89 -5.18 -8.35
N ALA A 55 12.32 -5.99 -7.39
CA ALA A 55 11.66 -6.19 -6.11
C ALA A 55 11.68 -4.91 -5.25
N THR A 56 12.78 -4.17 -5.20
CA THR A 56 12.82 -2.90 -4.46
C THR A 56 11.96 -1.83 -5.12
N ALA A 57 11.92 -1.77 -6.44
CA ALA A 57 11.03 -0.85 -7.16
C ALA A 57 9.54 -1.14 -6.86
N THR A 58 9.15 -2.42 -6.89
CA THR A 58 7.79 -2.84 -6.56
C THR A 58 7.46 -2.67 -5.07
N PHE A 59 8.41 -2.93 -4.18
CA PHE A 59 8.25 -2.66 -2.74
C PHE A 59 7.95 -1.19 -2.48
N LEU A 60 8.70 -0.27 -3.10
CA LEU A 60 8.48 1.16 -2.93
C LEU A 60 7.13 1.61 -3.50
N THR A 61 6.70 1.07 -4.65
CA THR A 61 5.39 1.41 -5.21
C THR A 61 4.25 0.86 -4.35
N MET A 62 4.34 -0.38 -3.85
CA MET A 62 3.31 -0.93 -2.96
C MET A 62 3.27 -0.21 -1.60
N ALA A 63 4.42 0.14 -1.02
CA ALA A 63 4.48 0.93 0.21
C ALA A 63 3.80 2.30 0.05
N TYR A 64 3.99 2.97 -1.09
CA TYR A 64 3.27 4.20 -1.42
C TYR A 64 1.76 3.96 -1.52
N ILE A 65 1.32 2.92 -2.23
CA ILE A 65 -0.10 2.58 -2.38
C ILE A 65 -0.78 2.35 -1.02
N ILE A 66 -0.11 1.64 -0.09
CA ILE A 66 -0.64 1.36 1.25
C ILE A 66 -0.92 2.67 2.02
N THR A 67 0.04 3.60 2.00
CA THR A 67 -0.09 4.88 2.72
C THR A 67 -1.09 5.84 2.07
N VAL A 68 -1.17 5.85 0.75
CA VAL A 68 -2.15 6.64 0.00
C VAL A 68 -3.57 6.10 0.23
N ASN A 69 -3.79 4.79 0.10
CA ASN A 69 -5.10 4.18 0.31
C ASN A 69 -5.66 4.49 1.71
N ALA A 70 -4.82 4.40 2.74
CA ALA A 70 -5.23 4.75 4.10
C ALA A 70 -5.66 6.23 4.21
N THR A 71 -4.95 7.13 3.53
CA THR A 71 -5.26 8.57 3.57
C THR A 71 -6.60 8.88 2.91
N ILE A 72 -6.86 8.33 1.72
CA ILE A 72 -8.12 8.52 0.99
C ILE A 72 -9.32 8.01 1.81
N LEU A 73 -9.17 6.85 2.47
CA LEU A 73 -10.22 6.30 3.32
C LEU A 73 -10.48 7.18 4.54
N THR A 74 -9.42 7.69 5.19
CA THR A 74 -9.59 8.61 6.32
C THR A 74 -10.20 9.96 5.94
N ASP A 75 -10.00 10.45 4.72
CA ASP A 75 -10.62 11.71 4.27
C ASP A 75 -12.16 11.60 4.15
N SER A 76 -12.68 10.42 3.82
CA SER A 76 -14.13 10.15 3.82
C SER A 76 -14.72 10.02 5.23
N GLY A 77 -13.89 10.00 6.28
CA GLY A 77 -14.26 9.76 7.67
C GLY A 77 -14.08 8.31 8.13
N ALA A 78 -13.80 7.38 7.20
CA ALA A 78 -13.59 5.96 7.48
C ALA A 78 -14.65 5.40 8.46
N THR A 79 -14.21 4.73 9.52
CA THR A 79 -15.09 4.19 10.57
C THR A 79 -15.39 5.19 11.68
N CYS A 80 -14.84 6.41 11.63
CA CYS A 80 -15.06 7.44 12.64
C CYS A 80 -16.42 8.11 12.38
N SER A 81 -17.21 8.32 13.44
CA SER A 81 -18.53 8.95 13.34
C SER A 81 -18.68 10.08 14.36
N PHE A 82 -19.86 10.70 14.39
CA PHE A 82 -20.18 11.81 15.29
C PHE A 82 -20.10 11.42 16.79
N HIS A 83 -20.13 10.12 17.11
CA HIS A 83 -19.97 9.61 18.47
C HIS A 83 -18.52 9.67 18.98
N ASP A 84 -17.53 9.74 18.08
CA ASP A 84 -16.10 9.84 18.43
C ASP A 84 -15.65 11.29 18.67
N CYS A 85 -16.58 12.24 18.53
CA CYS A 85 -16.35 13.63 18.86
C CYS A 85 -16.23 13.80 20.39
N SER A 86 -15.05 14.19 20.87
CA SER A 86 -14.86 14.54 22.29
C SER A 86 -15.64 15.82 22.62
N SER A 87 -16.42 15.79 23.71
CA SER A 87 -17.13 16.97 24.20
C SER A 87 -16.14 17.96 24.80
N VAL A 88 -15.83 19.03 24.06
CA VAL A 88 -15.15 20.18 24.66
C VAL A 88 -16.12 20.82 25.65
N ALA A 89 -15.66 21.05 26.89
CA ALA A 89 -16.44 21.75 27.91
C ALA A 89 -16.86 23.14 27.39
N GLY A 90 -18.07 23.24 26.82
CA GLY A 90 -18.61 24.49 26.26
C GLY A 90 -19.28 24.37 24.89
N SER A 91 -19.17 23.27 24.14
CA SER A 91 -19.94 23.08 22.90
C SER A 91 -20.91 21.90 23.04
N SER A 92 -22.19 22.28 23.10
CA SER A 92 -23.38 21.45 23.08
C SER A 92 -23.30 20.25 22.13
N LEU A 93 -23.52 19.06 22.69
CA LEU A 93 -24.17 17.87 22.09
C LEU A 93 -23.50 17.30 20.82
N PRO A 94 -23.42 15.96 20.65
CA PRO A 94 -22.87 15.37 19.43
C PRO A 94 -23.85 15.58 18.26
N GLY A 95 -23.82 16.78 17.68
CA GLY A 95 -24.53 17.12 16.47
C GLY A 95 -23.73 16.71 15.23
N PRO A 96 -24.37 16.52 14.07
CA PRO A 96 -23.71 16.17 12.80
C PRO A 96 -22.64 17.20 12.35
N ASN A 97 -22.64 18.40 12.94
CA ASN A 97 -21.70 19.47 12.63
C ASN A 97 -20.30 19.27 13.24
N CYS A 98 -20.11 18.33 14.18
CA CYS A 98 -18.77 18.07 14.74
C CYS A 98 -17.83 17.42 13.72
N VAL A 99 -18.37 16.70 12.73
CA VAL A 99 -17.54 16.03 11.72
C VAL A 99 -16.96 17.04 10.72
N LEU A 100 -17.69 18.14 10.44
CA LEU A 100 -17.24 19.21 9.54
C LEU A 100 -16.32 20.25 10.21
N GLY A 101 -16.26 20.27 11.54
CA GLY A 101 -15.43 21.21 12.32
C GLY A 101 -14.08 20.62 12.75
N SER A 102 -13.17 21.48 13.19
CA SER A 102 -11.91 21.07 13.83
C SER A 102 -12.20 20.58 15.24
N ASN A 103 -12.16 19.25 15.45
CA ASN A 103 -12.40 18.61 16.74
C ASN A 103 -11.25 17.66 17.09
N GLN A 104 -10.71 17.80 18.31
CA GLN A 104 -9.54 17.03 18.73
C GLN A 104 -9.80 15.52 18.78
N GLY A 105 -10.96 15.08 19.30
CA GLY A 105 -11.30 13.65 19.36
C GLY A 105 -11.48 12.98 18.00
N TYR A 106 -12.02 13.72 17.02
CA TYR A 106 -12.22 13.19 15.67
C TYR A 106 -10.88 13.04 14.92
N GLU A 107 -9.98 14.01 15.03
CA GLU A 107 -8.64 13.94 14.43
C GLU A 107 -7.78 12.82 15.08
N GLU A 108 -7.97 12.55 16.38
CA GLU A 108 -7.37 11.40 17.06
C GLU A 108 -7.91 10.05 16.53
N CYS A 109 -9.22 9.94 16.28
CA CYS A 109 -9.83 8.77 15.66
C CYS A 109 -9.27 8.52 14.25
N LEU A 110 -9.24 9.55 13.39
CA LEU A 110 -8.65 9.46 12.05
C LEU A 110 -7.19 9.04 12.11
N GLY A 111 -6.42 9.60 13.05
CA GLY A 111 -5.03 9.27 13.27
C GLY A 111 -4.80 7.82 13.73
N ARG A 112 -5.75 7.20 14.42
CA ARG A 112 -5.73 5.78 14.80
C ARG A 112 -6.08 4.89 13.61
N VAL A 113 -7.21 5.15 12.95
CA VAL A 113 -7.69 4.37 11.80
C VAL A 113 -6.68 4.36 10.66
N LYS A 114 -6.01 5.48 10.39
CA LYS A 114 -4.94 5.57 9.39
C LYS A 114 -3.81 4.57 9.66
N LYS A 115 -3.40 4.41 10.92
CA LYS A 115 -2.33 3.47 11.29
C LYS A 115 -2.82 2.03 11.20
N ASP A 116 -4.03 1.76 11.68
CA ASP A 116 -4.62 0.42 11.67
C ASP A 116 -4.81 -0.11 10.24
N LEU A 117 -5.27 0.73 9.30
CA LEU A 117 -5.40 0.37 7.88
C LEU A 117 -4.05 0.01 7.24
N VAL A 118 -3.00 0.77 7.55
CA VAL A 118 -1.64 0.50 7.03
C VAL A 118 -1.12 -0.84 7.54
N VAL A 119 -1.26 -1.09 8.85
CA VAL A 119 -0.81 -2.33 9.48
C VAL A 119 -1.61 -3.53 8.95
N ALA A 120 -2.95 -3.44 8.93
CA ALA A 120 -3.80 -4.53 8.43
C ALA A 120 -3.53 -4.88 6.96
N THR A 121 -3.35 -3.87 6.10
CA THR A 121 -3.04 -4.08 4.68
C THR A 121 -1.67 -4.72 4.50
N SER A 122 -0.67 -4.30 5.28
CA SER A 122 0.66 -4.90 5.21
C SER A 122 0.67 -6.38 5.65
N LEU A 123 -0.06 -6.73 6.70
CA LEU A 123 -0.16 -8.10 7.20
C LEU A 123 -0.88 -9.01 6.19
N SER A 124 -2.01 -8.54 5.65
CA SER A 124 -2.75 -9.29 4.63
C SER A 124 -1.94 -9.46 3.35
N ALA A 125 -1.23 -8.42 2.89
CA ALA A 125 -0.33 -8.50 1.74
C ALA A 125 0.83 -9.47 1.97
N MET A 126 1.40 -9.50 3.19
CA MET A 126 2.47 -10.43 3.53
C MET A 126 1.98 -11.88 3.45
N VAL A 127 0.82 -12.18 4.03
CA VAL A 127 0.23 -13.53 3.97
C VAL A 127 -0.14 -13.91 2.54
N GLY A 128 -0.77 -13.00 1.78
CA GLY A 128 -1.13 -13.22 0.38
C GLY A 128 0.09 -13.43 -0.52
N SER A 129 1.16 -12.65 -0.32
CA SER A 129 2.41 -12.77 -1.07
C SER A 129 3.15 -14.07 -0.75
N LEU A 130 3.15 -14.50 0.51
CA LEU A 130 3.72 -15.79 0.90
C LEU A 130 2.92 -16.96 0.32
N ALA A 131 1.60 -16.91 0.39
CA ALA A 131 0.73 -17.94 -0.17
C ALA A 131 0.88 -18.04 -1.70
N MET A 132 0.85 -16.92 -2.43
CA MET A 132 1.08 -16.93 -3.88
C MET A 132 2.51 -17.30 -4.26
N GLY A 133 3.51 -16.81 -3.52
CA GLY A 133 4.92 -17.11 -3.78
C GLY A 133 5.26 -18.59 -3.59
N LEU A 134 4.64 -19.25 -2.61
CA LEU A 134 4.85 -20.68 -2.34
C LEU A 134 3.98 -21.59 -3.20
N LEU A 135 2.74 -21.20 -3.52
CA LEU A 135 1.77 -22.06 -4.21
C LEU A 135 1.75 -21.84 -5.74
N ALA A 136 1.93 -20.61 -6.22
CA ALA A 136 1.64 -20.27 -7.62
C ALA A 136 2.86 -20.20 -8.54
N ASN A 137 4.10 -20.09 -8.03
CA ASN A 137 5.35 -20.03 -8.82
C ASN A 137 5.32 -19.01 -10.00
N LEU A 138 4.44 -18.00 -9.90
CA LEU A 138 4.12 -17.00 -10.91
C LEU A 138 4.01 -15.63 -10.23
N PRO A 139 4.82 -14.62 -10.62
CA PRO A 139 4.80 -13.30 -10.02
C PRO A 139 3.64 -12.49 -10.62
N PHE A 140 2.41 -12.74 -10.18
CA PHE A 140 1.27 -11.91 -10.57
C PHE A 140 1.17 -10.68 -9.65
N GLY A 141 1.40 -9.51 -10.23
CA GLY A 141 1.19 -8.22 -9.56
C GLY A 141 -0.30 -7.86 -9.55
N LEU A 142 -1.02 -8.27 -8.52
CA LEU A 142 -2.36 -7.75 -8.23
C LEU A 142 -2.20 -6.37 -7.58
N ALA A 143 -2.31 -5.31 -8.39
CA ALA A 143 -2.33 -3.96 -7.87
C ALA A 143 -3.74 -3.62 -7.33
N PRO A 144 -3.88 -3.14 -6.09
CA PRO A 144 -5.17 -2.67 -5.57
C PRO A 144 -5.70 -1.53 -6.43
N GLY A 145 -6.98 -1.58 -6.80
CA GLY A 145 -7.63 -0.55 -7.61
C GLY A 145 -7.78 0.77 -6.86
N MET A 146 -6.71 1.58 -6.81
CA MET A 146 -6.70 2.90 -6.15
C MET A 146 -7.85 3.81 -6.62
N GLY A 147 -8.28 3.68 -7.88
CA GLY A 147 -9.37 4.47 -8.46
C GLY A 147 -10.74 4.17 -7.85
N ALA A 148 -11.04 2.91 -7.51
CA ALA A 148 -12.33 2.54 -6.94
C ALA A 148 -12.48 3.07 -5.50
N ASN A 149 -11.41 2.98 -4.71
CA ASN A 149 -11.40 3.50 -3.34
C ASN A 149 -11.57 5.02 -3.30
N ALA A 150 -10.93 5.76 -4.21
CA ALA A 150 -11.10 7.21 -4.33
C ALA A 150 -12.49 7.60 -4.83
N TYR A 151 -13.04 6.87 -5.80
CA TYR A 151 -14.39 7.12 -6.29
C TYR A 151 -15.42 6.97 -5.17
N ILE A 152 -15.35 5.87 -4.41
CA ILE A 152 -16.27 5.59 -3.32
C ILE A 152 -16.11 6.62 -2.19
N ALA A 153 -14.87 6.93 -1.79
CA ALA A 153 -14.59 7.87 -0.72
C ALA A 153 -15.11 9.29 -1.03
N TYR A 154 -14.90 9.80 -2.25
CA TYR A 154 -15.25 11.18 -2.58
C TYR A 154 -16.62 11.37 -3.24
N ASN A 155 -17.12 10.39 -4.01
CA ASN A 155 -18.40 10.54 -4.73
C ASN A 155 -19.56 9.81 -4.04
N VAL A 156 -19.32 8.68 -3.36
CA VAL A 156 -20.40 7.88 -2.74
C VAL A 156 -20.58 8.25 -1.26
N VAL A 157 -19.49 8.20 -0.49
CA VAL A 157 -19.48 8.51 0.95
C VAL A 157 -19.33 10.01 1.20
N GLY A 158 -18.65 10.73 0.31
CA GLY A 158 -18.38 12.16 0.44
C GLY A 158 -17.33 12.48 1.50
N PHE A 159 -16.85 13.73 1.49
CA PHE A 159 -15.87 14.18 2.47
C PHE A 159 -16.50 14.17 3.86
N ARG A 160 -15.89 13.48 4.82
CA ARG A 160 -16.39 13.40 6.21
C ARG A 160 -17.85 12.91 6.31
N GLY A 161 -18.24 11.94 5.47
CA GLY A 161 -19.56 11.29 5.51
C GLY A 161 -20.74 12.15 5.03
N SER A 162 -20.49 13.19 4.24
CA SER A 162 -21.53 14.07 3.69
C SER A 162 -22.39 13.43 2.59
N GLY A 163 -22.05 12.22 2.14
CA GLY A 163 -22.73 11.48 1.09
C GLY A 163 -23.98 10.75 1.54
N SER A 164 -24.69 10.15 0.58
CA SER A 164 -25.97 9.46 0.81
C SER A 164 -25.83 8.05 1.37
N ILE A 165 -24.63 7.45 1.36
CA ILE A 165 -24.38 6.06 1.73
C ILE A 165 -23.30 5.99 2.83
N SER A 166 -23.56 5.17 3.86
CA SER A 166 -22.62 4.95 4.96
C SER A 166 -21.35 4.22 4.49
N TYR A 167 -20.21 4.50 5.13
CA TYR A 167 -18.93 3.85 4.85
C TYR A 167 -19.01 2.31 4.95
N HIS A 168 -19.75 1.78 5.93
CA HIS A 168 -19.94 0.34 6.11
C HIS A 168 -20.68 -0.30 4.92
N THR A 169 -21.72 0.35 4.42
CA THR A 169 -22.47 -0.13 3.24
C THR A 169 -21.59 -0.11 1.99
N ALA A 170 -20.80 0.95 1.82
CA ALA A 170 -19.91 1.07 0.68
C ALA A 170 -18.84 -0.03 0.64
N MET A 171 -18.24 -0.36 1.80
CA MET A 171 -17.26 -1.45 1.91
C MET A 171 -17.89 -2.83 1.72
N ALA A 172 -19.14 -3.03 2.15
CA ALA A 172 -19.86 -4.27 1.90
C ALA A 172 -20.08 -4.51 0.40
N ILE A 173 -20.39 -3.47 -0.37
CA ILE A 173 -20.54 -3.56 -1.83
C ILE A 173 -19.21 -3.97 -2.49
N VAL A 174 -18.08 -3.37 -2.08
CA VAL A 174 -16.75 -3.72 -2.63
C VAL A 174 -16.39 -5.18 -2.35
N LEU A 175 -16.73 -5.70 -1.18
CA LEU A 175 -16.51 -7.11 -0.86
C LEU A 175 -17.34 -8.04 -1.74
N LEU A 176 -18.58 -7.67 -2.07
CA LEU A 176 -19.44 -8.46 -2.96
C LEU A 176 -18.94 -8.44 -4.41
N GLU A 177 -18.45 -7.30 -4.90
CA GLU A 177 -17.86 -7.17 -6.24
C GLU A 177 -16.50 -7.90 -6.36
N GLY A 178 -15.82 -8.13 -5.23
CA GLY A 178 -14.53 -8.81 -5.16
C GLY A 178 -14.60 -10.34 -5.03
N CYS A 179 -15.80 -10.92 -4.93
CA CYS A 179 -16.06 -12.37 -4.96
C CYS A 179 -16.19 -12.88 -6.41
#